data_AF-A0A382NBF6-F1
#
_entry.id   AF-A0A382NBF6-F1
#
_cell.length_a   1.000
_cell.length_b   1.000
_cell.length_c   1.000
_cell.angle_alpha   90.00
_cell.angle_beta   90.00
_cell.angle_gamma   90.00
#
_symmetry.space_group_name_H-M   'P 1'
#
loop_
_entity.id
_entity.type
_entity.pdbx_description
1 polymer ?
#
loop_
_entity_poly.entity_id
_entity_poly.type
_entity_poly.pdbx_seq_one_letter_code
_entity_poly.pdbx_strand_id
1 'polypeptide(L)' 'AGAKFITVKAHHEVQGDIAEGVELTLDSIAHFPTRYRLKDDSGRIWTVPIHTVIPLDK' A
#
# COMPACT_ATOMS: atom_id res chain seq x y z
N ALA A 1 -5.71 -9.25 -12.44
CA ALA A 1 -5.00 -9.48 -11.16
C ALA A 1 -3.90 -8.43 -11.07
N GLY A 2 -3.84 -7.66 -9.98
CA GLY A 2 -2.79 -6.67 -9.74
C GLY A 2 -1.75 -7.21 -8.77
N ALA A 3 -0.54 -6.64 -8.77
CA ALA A 3 0.51 -7.03 -7.82
C ALA A 3 0.04 -6.78 -6.38
N LYS A 4 0.16 -7.80 -5.52
CA LYS A 4 -0.24 -7.72 -4.12
C LYS A 4 0.92 -7.36 -3.21
N PHE A 5 0.61 -6.60 -2.18
CA PHE A 5 1.54 -6.11 -1.17
C PHE A 5 0.94 -6.31 0.22
N ILE A 6 1.79 -6.38 1.24
CA ILE A 6 1.38 -6.34 2.65
C ILE A 6 2.10 -5.20 3.36
N THR A 7 1.40 -4.47 4.23
CA THR A 7 2.03 -3.46 5.09
C THR A 7 2.92 -4.14 6.15
N VAL A 8 4.14 -3.64 6.32
CA VAL A 8 5.11 -4.13 7.33
C VAL A 8 5.25 -3.20 8.53
N LYS A 9 4.54 -2.07 8.50
CA LYS A 9 4.39 -1.13 9.62
C LYS A 9 3.12 -0.31 9.41
N ALA A 10 2.59 0.25 10.49
CA ALA A 10 1.50 1.21 10.40
C ALA A 10 1.95 2.50 9.69
N HIS A 11 1.01 3.17 9.02
CA HIS A 11 1.25 4.44 8.34
C HIS A 11 0.02 5.35 8.43
N HIS A 12 0.26 6.64 8.67
CA HIS A 12 -0.79 7.64 8.73
C HIS A 12 -0.89 8.41 7.41
N GLU A 13 -2.08 8.50 6.85
CA GLU A 13 -2.42 9.38 5.73
C GLU A 13 -3.53 10.35 6.15
N VAL A 14 -3.75 11.40 5.35
CA VAL A 14 -4.78 12.43 5.63
C VAL A 14 -6.17 11.83 5.85
N GLN A 15 -6.45 10.72 5.18
CA GLN A 15 -7.72 10.03 5.27
C GLN A 15 -7.84 9.13 6.52
N GLY A 16 -6.73 8.78 7.18
CA GLY A 16 -6.70 7.92 8.37
C GLY A 16 -5.46 7.03 8.43
N ASP A 17 -5.48 6.06 9.33
CA ASP A 17 -4.37 5.15 9.59
C ASP A 17 -4.57 3.80 8.89
N ILE A 18 -3.49 3.26 8.35
CA ILE A 18 -3.41 1.87 7.91
C ILE A 18 -2.50 1.09 8.87
N ALA A 19 -3.00 -0.04 9.37
CA ALA A 19 -2.26 -0.90 10.28
C ALA A 19 -1.17 -1.71 9.55
N GLU A 20 -0.28 -2.33 10.32
CA GLU A 20 0.61 -3.39 9.86
C GLU A 20 -0.19 -4.67 9.54
N GLY A 21 0.27 -5.46 8.57
CA GLY A 21 -0.34 -6.74 8.19
C GLY A 21 -1.54 -6.62 7.23
N VAL A 22 -1.79 -5.44 6.67
CA VAL A 22 -2.91 -5.19 5.74
C VAL A 22 -2.48 -5.54 4.32
N GLU A 23 -3.22 -6.45 3.67
CA GLU A 23 -3.04 -6.74 2.24
C GLU A 23 -3.61 -5.63 1.36
N LEU A 24 -2.85 -5.25 0.34
CA LEU A 24 -3.22 -4.22 -0.60
C LEU A 24 -2.88 -4.64 -2.03
N THR A 25 -3.62 -4.11 -3.00
CA THR A 25 -3.35 -4.32 -4.43
C THR A 25 -2.78 -3.05 -5.05
N LEU A 26 -1.77 -3.17 -5.90
CA LEU A 26 -1.21 -2.03 -6.63
C LEU A 26 -2.25 -1.41 -7.56
N ASP A 27 -2.55 -0.13 -7.34
CA ASP A 27 -3.40 0.70 -8.21
C ASP A 27 -2.53 1.44 -9.23
N SER A 28 -1.51 2.16 -8.76
CA SER A 28 -0.58 2.92 -9.60
C SER A 28 0.71 3.29 -8.87
N ILE A 29 1.75 3.69 -9.61
CA ILE A 29 2.97 4.26 -9.03
C ILE A 29 2.79 5.77 -8.97
N ALA A 30 2.63 6.32 -7.76
CA ALA A 30 2.47 7.76 -7.57
C ALA A 30 3.78 8.53 -7.82
N HIS A 31 4.91 7.95 -7.40
CA HIS A 31 6.23 8.49 -7.65
C HIS A 31 7.28 7.37 -7.57
N PHE A 32 8.07 7.20 -8.63
CA PHE A 32 9.14 6.20 -8.63
C PHE A 32 10.45 6.81 -8.08
N PRO A 33 11.19 6.13 -7.19
CA PRO A 33 10.90 4.81 -6.60
C PRO A 33 10.15 4.88 -5.26
N THR A 34 9.74 6.06 -4.79
CA THR A 34 9.48 6.25 -3.36
C THR A 34 8.05 6.03 -2.90
N ARG A 35 7.02 6.10 -3.76
CA ARG A 35 5.61 6.03 -3.36
C ARG A 35 4.74 5.21 -4.29
N TYR A 36 3.88 4.38 -3.69
CA TYR A 36 2.84 3.64 -4.38
C TYR A 36 1.45 4.12 -3.98
N ARG A 37 0.52 3.99 -4.91
CA ARG A 37 -0.92 4.00 -4.63
C ARG A 37 -1.40 2.56 -4.59
N LEU A 38 -1.94 2.17 -3.45
CA LEU A 38 -2.38 0.82 -3.17
C LEU A 38 -3.86 0.85 -2.76
N LYS A 39 -4.62 -0.16 -3.17
CA LYS A 39 -6.05 -0.29 -2.93
C LYS A 39 -6.31 -1.40 -1.93
N ASP A 40 -7.10 -1.12 -0.90
CA ASP A 40 -7.59 -2.15 0.04
C ASP A 40 -8.86 -2.86 -0.49
N ASP A 41 -9.35 -3.85 0.27
CA ASP A 41 -10.54 -4.64 -0.04
C ASP A 41 -11.82 -3.81 -0.11
N SER A 42 -11.90 -2.75 0.69
CA SER A 42 -13.00 -1.79 0.80
C SER A 42 -12.97 -0.77 -0.35
N GLY A 43 -11.94 -0.83 -1.19
CA GLY A 43 -11.78 -0.04 -2.39
C GLY A 43 -11.14 1.33 -2.17
N ARG A 44 -10.62 1.60 -0.98
CA ARG A 44 -9.96 2.84 -0.61
C ARG A 44 -8.50 2.84 -1.07
N ILE A 45 -8.03 4.01 -1.53
CA ILE A 45 -6.69 4.19 -2.06
C ILE A 45 -5.79 4.80 -1.00
N TRP A 46 -4.64 4.17 -0.77
CA TRP A 46 -3.60 4.60 0.15
C TRP A 46 -2.37 5.00 -0.63
N THR A 47 -1.85 6.20 -0.37
CA THR A 47 -0.56 6.61 -0.94
C THR A 47 0.51 6.39 0.11
N VAL A 48 1.28 5.31 -0.02
CA VAL A 48 2.27 4.93 1.00
C VAL A 48 3.70 4.93 0.45
N PRO A 49 4.71 5.23 1.28
CA PRO A 49 6.11 5.01 0.92
C PRO A 49 6.39 3.53 0.61
N ILE A 50 7.31 3.25 -0.32
CA ILE A 50 7.63 1.85 -0.69
C ILE A 50 8.16 0.99 0.46
N HIS A 51 8.76 1.61 1.48
CA HIS A 51 9.31 0.91 2.63
C HIS A 51 8.24 0.63 3.72
N THR A 52 6.98 1.00 3.48
CA THR A 52 5.83 0.63 4.31
C THR A 52 5.26 -0.72 3.90
N VAL A 53 5.60 -1.23 2.72
CA VAL A 53 5.02 -2.46 2.15
C VAL A 53 6.08 -3.38 1.55
N ILE A 54 5.76 -4.66 1.44
CA ILE A 54 6.53 -5.64 0.67
C ILE A 54 5.60 -6.42 -0.27
N PRO A 55 6.09 -6.89 -1.45
CA PRO A 55 5.31 -7.77 -2.32
C PRO A 55 4.96 -9.08 -1.61
N LEU A 56 3.73 -9.58 -1.80
CA LEU A 56 3.30 -10.89 -1.29
C LEU A 56 3.71 -12.05 -2.20
N ASP A 57 3.83 -11.80 -3.50
CA ASP A 57 4.29 -12.78 -4.48
C ASP A 57 5.81 -12.63 -4.68
N LYS A 58 6.61 -13.27 -3.82
CA LYS A 58 8.04 -13.49 -4.02
C LYS A 58 8.45 -14.90 -3.64
#